data_AF-A0A3M1ZMR4-F1
#
_entry.id   AF-A0A3M1ZMR4-F1
#
_cell.length_a   1.000
_cell.length_b   1.000
_cell.length_c   1.000
_cell.angle_alpha   90.00
_cell.angle_beta   90.00
_cell.angle_gamma   90.00
#
_symmetry.space_group_name_H-M   'P 1'
#
loop_
_entity.id
_entity.type
_entity.pdbx_description
1 polymer ?
#
loop_
_entity_poly.entity_id
_entity_poly.type
_entity_poly.pdbx_seq_one_letter_code
_entity_poly.pdbx_strand_id
1 'polypeptide(L)'
;MKTTRIEIDLPVAIYEELKLIAEASSWPFERVLIQTIKSGMPPTLQKVPEVFHKELLALNGLEDKDLLRIAEGNWPEPEKKDAAYKKADFEALRRTYALSLLRWRGHPVPGPYETLLK
;
A
#
# COMPACT_ATOMS: atom_id res chain seq x y z
N MET A 1 0.47 10.76 20.52
CA MET A 1 0.20 10.65 19.06
C MET A 1 -0.36 12.00 18.62
N LYS A 2 0.18 12.63 17.56
CA LYS A 2 -0.41 13.87 17.04
C LYS A 2 -1.63 13.49 16.18
N THR A 3 -2.75 14.18 16.37
CA THR A 3 -3.97 13.98 15.59
C THR A 3 -4.28 15.25 14.80
N THR A 4 -4.89 15.08 13.64
CA THR A 4 -5.34 16.16 12.76
C THR A 4 -6.80 15.91 12.42
N ARG A 5 -7.66 16.92 12.61
CA ARG A 5 -9.07 16.83 12.21
C ARG A 5 -9.18 17.13 10.72
N ILE A 6 -9.91 16.27 10.02
CA ILE A 6 -10.24 16.41 8.60
C ILE A 6 -11.76 16.30 8.44
N GLU A 7 -12.32 17.00 7.46
CA GLU A 7 -13.71 16.87 7.05
C GLU A 7 -13.74 16.23 5.67
N ILE A 8 -14.58 15.21 5.51
CA ILE A 8 -14.72 14.45 4.27
C ILE A 8 -16.20 14.18 4.01
N ASP A 9 -16.62 14.30 2.75
CA ASP A 9 -17.94 13.85 2.32
C ASP A 9 -17.86 12.35 2.00
N LEU A 10 -18.58 11.53 2.79
CA LEU A 10 -18.67 10.09 2.56
C LEU A 10 -19.92 9.78 1.73
N PRO A 11 -19.81 8.95 0.67
CA PRO A 11 -20.98 8.38 0.03
C PRO A 11 -21.89 7.70 1.04
N VAL A 12 -23.20 7.97 0.97
CA VAL A 12 -24.20 7.49 1.94
C VAL A 12 -24.13 5.97 2.12
N ALA A 13 -23.96 5.22 1.04
CA ALA A 13 -23.82 3.76 1.09
C ALA A 13 -22.66 3.29 2.00
N ILE A 14 -21.50 3.95 1.93
CA ILE A 14 -20.35 3.61 2.77
C ILE A 14 -20.62 3.97 4.23
N TYR A 15 -21.23 5.13 4.49
CA TYR A 15 -21.59 5.55 5.85
C TYR A 15 -22.54 4.54 6.51
N GLU A 16 -23.58 4.12 5.79
CA GLU A 16 -24.59 3.17 6.29
C GLU A 16 -23.97 1.80 6.60
N GLU A 17 -23.11 1.28 5.72
CA GLU A 17 -22.38 0.02 5.96
C GLU A 17 -21.49 0.10 7.21
N LEU A 18 -20.69 1.17 7.34
CA LEU A 18 -19.81 1.35 8.50
C LEU A 18 -20.60 1.52 9.80
N LYS A 19 -21.77 2.17 9.74
CA LYS A 19 -22.66 2.34 10.88
C LYS A 19 -23.24 1.00 11.33
N LEU A 20 -23.73 0.18 10.39
CA LEU A 20 -24.21 -1.17 10.68
C LEU A 20 -23.13 -2.04 11.34
N ILE A 21 -21.90 -1.98 10.85
CA ILE A 21 -20.77 -2.71 11.44
C ILE A 21 -20.45 -2.20 12.84
N ALA A 22 -20.49 -0.88 13.08
CA ALA A 22 -20.26 -0.29 14.40
C ALA A 22 -21.28 -0.77 15.43
N GLU A 23 -22.57 -0.78 15.06
CA GLU A 23 -23.65 -1.29 15.90
C GLU A 23 -23.48 -2.79 16.19
N ALA A 24 -23.25 -3.60 15.15
CA ALA A 24 -23.08 -5.04 15.27
C ALA A 24 -21.85 -5.44 16.10
N SER A 25 -20.75 -4.71 15.96
CA SER A 25 -19.49 -4.95 16.70
C SER A 25 -19.46 -4.29 18.09
N SER A 26 -20.47 -3.47 18.42
CA SER A 26 -20.47 -2.60 19.61
C SER A 26 -19.20 -1.74 19.71
N TRP A 27 -18.64 -1.33 18.57
CA TRP A 27 -17.49 -0.43 18.51
C TRP A 27 -17.98 0.99 18.22
N PRO A 28 -17.31 2.03 18.77
CA PRO A 28 -17.57 3.40 18.34
C PRO A 28 -17.37 3.54 16.83
N PHE A 29 -18.25 4.31 16.17
CA PHE A 29 -18.16 4.54 14.73
C PHE A 29 -16.77 5.04 14.29
N GLU A 30 -16.18 5.96 15.06
CA GLU A 30 -14.81 6.47 14.81
C GLU A 30 -13.76 5.36 14.84
N ARG A 31 -13.90 4.36 15.74
CA ARG A 31 -12.97 3.22 15.81
C ARG A 31 -13.08 2.35 14.57
N VAL A 32 -14.30 2.08 14.10
CA VAL A 32 -14.53 1.32 12.85
C VAL A 32 -13.93 2.08 11.68
N LEU A 33 -14.19 3.39 11.56
CA LEU A 33 -13.65 4.22 10.49
C LEU A 33 -12.11 4.20 10.48
N ILE A 34 -11.46 4.42 11.63
CA ILE A 34 -10.00 4.37 11.76
C ILE A 34 -9.47 2.97 11.39
N GLN A 35 -10.14 1.91 11.81
CA GLN A 35 -9.73 0.54 11.48
C GLN A 35 -9.83 0.26 9.99
N THR A 36 -10.92 0.68 9.34
CA THR A 36 -11.11 0.54 7.89
C THR A 36 -10.03 1.29 7.13
N ILE A 37 -9.72 2.53 7.52
CA ILE A 37 -8.63 3.30 6.91
C ILE A 37 -7.30 2.59 7.12
N LYS A 38 -6.97 2.15 8.34
CA LYS A 38 -5.71 1.43 8.65
C LYS A 38 -5.54 0.17 7.81
N SER A 39 -6.60 -0.62 7.67
CA SER A 39 -6.61 -1.84 6.86
C SER A 39 -6.52 -1.54 5.36
N GLY A 40 -7.05 -0.40 4.91
CA GLY A 40 -6.98 0.07 3.52
C GLY A 40 -5.77 0.98 3.22
N MET A 41 -4.81 1.12 4.13
CA MET A 41 -3.64 1.98 3.90
C MET A 41 -2.78 1.44 2.75
N PRO A 42 -2.24 2.31 1.88
CA PRO A 42 -1.22 1.91 0.92
C PRO A 42 0.05 1.38 1.64
N PRO A 43 0.90 0.62 0.94
CA PRO A 43 2.14 0.09 1.51
C PRO A 43 3.01 1.22 2.09
N THR A 44 3.43 1.04 3.34
CA THR A 44 4.23 2.03 4.07
C THR A 44 5.73 1.78 3.91
N LEU A 45 6.52 2.85 3.99
CA LEU A 45 7.98 2.81 3.85
C LEU A 45 8.71 2.93 5.21
N GLN A 46 8.01 2.76 6.34
CA GLN A 46 8.57 2.96 7.69
C GLN A 46 9.82 2.09 7.97
N LYS A 47 9.88 0.89 7.38
CA LYS A 47 11.00 -0.05 7.54
C LYS A 47 12.02 0.04 6.39
N VAL A 48 11.77 0.88 5.40
CA VAL A 48 12.66 1.05 4.24
C VAL A 48 13.63 2.19 4.52
N PRO A 49 14.93 2.06 4.21
CA PRO A 49 15.88 3.17 4.30
C PRO A 49 15.43 4.39 3.47
N GLU A 50 15.57 5.60 4.04
CA GLU A 50 15.10 6.85 3.41
C GLU A 50 15.69 7.09 2.01
N VAL A 51 16.89 6.56 1.74
CA VAL A 51 17.59 6.68 0.45
C VAL A 51 16.75 6.15 -0.72
N PHE A 52 15.83 5.21 -0.45
CA PHE A 52 14.97 4.55 -1.41
C PHE A 52 13.56 5.14 -1.48
N HIS A 53 13.19 6.02 -0.53
CA HIS A 53 11.80 6.50 -0.41
C HIS A 53 11.36 7.29 -1.63
N LYS A 54 12.21 8.18 -2.14
CA LYS A 54 11.87 9.01 -3.31
C LYS A 54 11.51 8.13 -4.51
N GLU A 55 12.31 7.10 -4.77
CA GLU A 55 12.10 6.23 -5.91
C GLU A 55 10.87 5.33 -5.73
N LEU A 56 10.70 4.72 -4.55
CA LEU A 56 9.51 3.89 -4.28
C LEU A 56 8.22 4.71 -4.29
N LEU A 57 8.21 5.91 -3.71
CA LEU A 57 7.02 6.76 -3.71
C LEU A 57 6.60 7.17 -5.13
N ALA A 58 7.55 7.32 -6.06
CA ALA A 58 7.24 7.62 -7.46
C ALA A 58 6.39 6.53 -8.13
N LEU A 59 6.45 5.27 -7.65
CA LEU A 59 5.61 4.19 -8.18
C LEU A 59 4.12 4.43 -7.93
N ASN A 60 3.74 5.19 -6.89
CA ASN A 60 2.33 5.48 -6.60
C ASN A 60 1.65 6.25 -7.74
N GLY A 61 2.41 7.00 -8.55
CA GLY A 61 1.90 7.75 -9.70
C GLY A 61 1.81 6.94 -11.00
N LEU A 62 2.28 5.68 -11.01
CA LEU A 62 2.25 4.84 -12.21
C LEU A 62 0.88 4.19 -12.41
N GLU A 63 0.55 3.88 -13.67
CA GLU A 63 -0.61 3.07 -14.01
C GLU A 63 -0.42 1.59 -13.62
N ASP A 64 -1.51 0.84 -13.48
CA ASP A 64 -1.46 -0.56 -13.08
C ASP A 64 -0.63 -1.43 -14.03
N LYS A 65 -0.72 -1.18 -15.35
CA LYS A 65 0.08 -1.88 -16.36
C LYS A 65 1.59 -1.66 -16.17
N ASP A 66 1.99 -0.48 -15.70
CA ASP A 66 3.40 -0.12 -15.48
C ASP A 66 3.91 -0.76 -14.20
N LEU A 67 3.09 -0.77 -13.15
CA LEU A 67 3.36 -1.48 -11.91
C LEU A 67 3.51 -2.99 -12.15
N LEU A 68 2.67 -3.58 -13.01
CA LEU A 68 2.77 -4.98 -13.37
C LEU A 68 4.09 -5.28 -14.08
N ARG A 69 4.48 -4.46 -15.07
CA ARG A 69 5.78 -4.58 -15.74
C ARG A 69 6.94 -4.51 -14.75
N ILE A 70 6.89 -3.58 -13.79
CA ILE A 70 7.90 -3.50 -12.72
C ILE A 70 7.92 -4.78 -11.90
N ALA A 71 6.76 -5.27 -11.45
CA ALA A 71 6.65 -6.49 -10.65
C ALA A 71 7.22 -7.73 -11.36
N GLU A 72 7.01 -7.83 -12.67
CA GLU A 72 7.55 -8.88 -13.54
C GLU A 72 9.05 -8.74 -13.82
N GLY A 73 9.66 -7.59 -13.52
CA GLY A 73 11.06 -7.28 -13.83
C GLY A 73 11.29 -6.70 -15.24
N ASN A 74 10.21 -6.34 -15.95
CA ASN A 74 10.21 -5.86 -17.32
C ASN A 74 10.23 -4.32 -17.42
N TRP A 75 10.98 -3.62 -16.56
CA TRP A 75 11.04 -2.15 -16.51
C TRP A 75 12.49 -1.65 -16.41
N PRO A 76 12.84 -0.50 -17.02
CA PRO A 76 14.19 0.04 -16.94
C PRO A 76 14.70 0.12 -15.50
N GLU A 77 15.96 -0.28 -15.36
CA GLU A 77 16.68 -0.31 -14.10
C GLU A 77 16.69 1.07 -13.43
N PRO A 78 16.85 1.14 -12.10
CA PRO A 78 16.97 2.41 -11.38
C PRO A 78 18.06 3.27 -12.00
N GLU A 79 17.84 4.58 -12.13
CA GLU A 79 18.86 5.52 -12.64
C GLU A 79 20.12 5.54 -11.76
N LYS A 80 20.04 5.11 -10.49
CA LYS A 80 21.16 5.10 -9.54
C LYS A 80 21.51 3.69 -9.11
N LYS A 81 22.74 3.27 -9.41
CA LYS A 81 23.29 1.94 -9.08
C LYS A 81 24.51 2.02 -8.16
N ASP A 82 24.41 2.83 -7.11
CA ASP A 82 25.47 2.93 -6.11
C ASP A 82 25.57 1.64 -5.29
N ALA A 83 26.69 1.42 -4.60
CA ALA A 83 26.93 0.19 -3.84
C ALA A 83 25.81 -0.14 -2.81
N ALA A 84 25.13 0.87 -2.29
CA ALA A 84 23.97 0.73 -1.41
C ALA A 84 22.77 0.05 -2.09
N TYR A 85 22.50 0.36 -3.36
CA TYR A 85 21.39 -0.22 -4.14
C TYR A 85 21.62 -1.70 -4.41
N LYS A 86 22.86 -2.06 -4.75
CA LYS A 86 23.25 -3.47 -4.97
C LYS A 86 23.20 -4.28 -3.68
N LYS A 87 23.66 -3.72 -2.56
CA LYS A 87 23.66 -4.39 -1.25
C LYS A 87 22.25 -4.63 -0.71
N ALA A 88 21.31 -3.75 -1.02
CA ALA A 88 19.94 -3.80 -0.49
C ALA A 88 18.96 -4.62 -1.34
N ASP A 89 19.41 -5.24 -2.44
CA ASP A 89 18.54 -5.84 -3.47
C ASP A 89 17.36 -4.92 -3.82
N PHE A 90 17.71 -3.70 -4.27
CA PHE A 90 16.73 -2.67 -4.52
C PHE A 90 15.71 -3.08 -5.61
N GLU A 91 16.11 -3.91 -6.56
CA GLU A 91 15.21 -4.45 -7.58
C GLU A 91 14.12 -5.32 -6.95
N ALA A 92 14.47 -6.24 -6.05
CA ALA A 92 13.47 -7.02 -5.31
C ALA A 92 12.55 -6.13 -4.45
N LEU A 93 13.10 -5.08 -3.82
CA LEU A 93 12.31 -4.12 -3.05
C LEU A 93 11.31 -3.37 -3.93
N ARG A 94 11.75 -2.89 -5.10
CA ARG A 94 10.91 -2.17 -6.05
C ARG A 94 9.77 -3.04 -6.59
N ARG A 95 10.08 -4.30 -6.93
CA ARG A 95 9.09 -5.31 -7.35
C ARG A 95 8.05 -5.59 -6.27
N THR A 96 8.52 -5.80 -5.04
CA THR A 96 7.65 -6.06 -3.88
C THR A 96 6.73 -4.89 -3.58
N TYR A 97 7.25 -3.66 -3.69
CA TYR A 97 6.45 -2.45 -3.50
C TYR A 97 5.38 -2.30 -4.61
N ALA A 98 5.74 -2.55 -5.87
CA ALA A 98 4.80 -2.53 -6.99
C ALA A 98 3.67 -3.56 -6.83
N LEU A 99 3.99 -4.79 -6.44
CA LEU A 99 2.99 -5.83 -6.10
C LEU A 99 2.05 -5.38 -4.98
N SER A 100 2.60 -4.74 -3.95
CA SER A 100 1.83 -4.23 -2.81
C SER A 100 0.87 -3.10 -3.23
N LEU A 101 1.27 -2.24 -4.16
CA LEU A 101 0.42 -1.20 -4.74
C LEU A 101 -0.70 -1.79 -5.57
N LEU A 102 -0.41 -2.77 -6.44
CA LEU A 102 -1.42 -3.46 -7.24
C LEU A 102 -2.48 -4.10 -6.34
N ARG A 103 -2.06 -4.80 -5.28
CA ARG A 103 -2.98 -5.37 -4.29
C ARG A 103 -3.85 -4.30 -3.63
N TRP A 104 -3.24 -3.18 -3.21
CA TRP A 104 -3.97 -2.06 -2.60
C TRP A 104 -5.00 -1.45 -3.56
N ARG A 105 -4.72 -1.45 -4.86
CA ARG A 105 -5.65 -1.01 -5.92
C ARG A 105 -6.73 -2.04 -6.27
N GLY A 106 -6.78 -3.18 -5.58
CA GLY A 106 -7.81 -4.20 -5.75
C GLY A 106 -7.46 -5.32 -6.74
N HIS A 107 -6.22 -5.40 -7.22
CA HIS A 107 -5.80 -6.49 -8.09
C HIS A 107 -5.53 -7.78 -7.28
N PRO A 108 -5.84 -8.96 -7.85
CA PRO A 108 -5.65 -10.26 -7.19
C PRO A 108 -4.17 -10.66 -7.20
N VAL A 109 -3.36 -9.98 -6.39
CA VAL A 109 -1.95 -10.28 -6.21
C VAL A 109 -1.76 -11.11 -4.94
N PRO A 110 -1.18 -12.32 -5.02
CA PRO A 110 -0.98 -13.16 -3.85
C PRO A 110 -0.22 -12.43 -2.75
N GLY A 111 -0.79 -12.39 -1.55
CA GLY A 111 -0.09 -11.87 -0.38
C GLY A 111 1.11 -12.75 -0.01
N PRO A 112 2.13 -12.22 0.69
CA PRO A 112 3.28 -13.02 1.16
C PRO A 112 2.86 -14.26 1.97
N TYR A 113 1.76 -14.17 2.72
CA TYR A 113 1.19 -15.29 3.48
C TYR A 113 0.44 -16.30 2.60
N GLU A 114 -0.21 -15.86 1.52
CA GLU A 114 -0.93 -16.76 0.61
C GLU A 114 0.03 -17.61 -0.21
N THR A 115 1.24 -17.11 -0.50
CA THR A 115 2.33 -17.90 -1.08
C THR A 115 2.89 -18.97 -0.14
N LEU A 116 2.72 -18.85 1.18
CA LEU A 116 3.18 -19.83 2.17
C LEU A 116 2.17 -20.96 2.42
N LEU A 117 0.92 -20.80 1.95
CA LEU A 117 -0.16 -21.78 2.09
C LEU A 117 -0.27 -22.73 0.88
N LYS A 118 0.72 -22.71 -0.02
CA LYS A 118 0.81 -23.60 -1.19
C LYS A 118 1.75 -24.77 -0.95
#